data_AF-A0A971SJ17-F1
#
_entry.id   AF-A0A971SJ17-F1
#
_cell.length_a   1.000
_cell.length_b   1.000
_cell.length_c   1.000
_cell.angle_alpha   90.00
_cell.angle_beta   90.00
_cell.angle_gamma   90.00
#
_symmetry.space_group_name_H-M   'P 1'
#
loop_
_entity.id
_entity.type
_entity.pdbx_description
1 polymer ?
#
loop_
_entity_poly.entity_id
_entity_poly.type
_entity_poly.pdbx_seq_one_letter_code
_entity_poly.pdbx_strand_id
1 'polypeptide(L)'
;MTREEFIEKLLDVLNYNTVYMWGTFGAPVTPKIIEEKAAQYPAWYTKKVKEHLYRLIKKNYFAFDCVGLIKGILWGWHGDPGKPHGGARYKANGIPDLSADGLIARCNPSTDFSHLVPGEIVWLSGHVGVYLGDGQVIECTPAWQNGVQITSCLNVPHDNQLEKARLWTKHGKLPYLEDKG
;
A
#
# COMPACT_ATOMS: atom_id res chain seq x y z
N MET A 1 13.90 6.48 9.40
CA MET A 1 13.35 6.86 8.07
C MET A 1 12.46 8.05 8.30
N THR A 2 12.77 9.13 7.59
CA THR A 2 11.99 10.37 7.63
C THR A 2 10.71 10.25 6.83
N ARG A 3 9.77 11.18 7.04
CA ARG A 3 8.51 11.26 6.29
C ARG A 3 8.75 11.48 4.79
N GLU A 4 9.72 12.31 4.45
CA GLU A 4 10.09 12.60 3.07
C GLU A 4 10.64 11.36 2.37
N GLU A 5 11.59 10.66 2.99
CA GLU A 5 12.12 9.39 2.45
C GLU A 5 11.03 8.33 2.28
N PHE A 6 10.05 8.29 3.19
CA PHE A 6 8.93 7.37 3.10
C PHE A 6 8.05 7.68 1.87
N ILE A 7 7.70 8.96 1.66
CA ILE A 7 6.92 9.41 0.49
C ILE A 7 7.69 9.16 -0.80
N GLU A 8 8.98 9.49 -0.86
CA GLU A 8 9.84 9.25 -2.02
C GLU A 8 9.87 7.76 -2.39
N LYS A 9 10.03 6.88 -1.40
CA LYS A 9 10.01 5.43 -1.62
C LYS A 9 8.65 4.92 -2.08
N LEU A 10 7.56 5.48 -1.59
CA LEU A 10 6.22 5.14 -2.07
C LEU A 10 6.03 5.54 -3.54
N LEU A 11 6.45 6.75 -3.89
CA LEU A 11 6.40 7.24 -5.27
C LEU A 11 7.29 6.42 -6.20
N ASP A 12 8.45 5.96 -5.74
CA ASP A 12 9.33 5.08 -6.53
C ASP A 12 8.64 3.76 -6.93
N VAL A 13 7.71 3.25 -6.11
CA VAL A 13 6.94 2.04 -6.46
C VAL A 13 6.15 2.20 -7.77
N LEU A 14 5.79 3.43 -8.17
CA LEU A 14 5.09 3.69 -9.43
C LEU A 14 5.96 3.39 -10.67
N ASN A 15 7.27 3.27 -10.51
CA ASN A 15 8.19 2.84 -11.57
C ASN A 15 8.16 1.33 -11.84
N TYR A 16 7.40 0.56 -11.04
CA TYR A 16 7.34 -0.89 -11.13
C TYR A 16 5.95 -1.36 -11.57
N ASN A 17 5.92 -2.49 -12.28
CA ASN A 17 4.66 -3.18 -12.51
C ASN A 17 4.16 -3.72 -11.17
N THR A 18 2.98 -3.29 -10.73
CA THR A 18 2.38 -3.77 -9.48
C THR A 18 1.00 -4.35 -9.70
N VAL A 19 0.59 -5.26 -8.81
CA VAL A 19 -0.75 -5.84 -8.79
C VAL A 19 -1.24 -6.01 -7.36
N TYR A 20 -2.56 -5.88 -7.15
CA TYR A 20 -3.16 -6.17 -5.86
C TYR A 20 -3.21 -7.68 -5.59
N MET A 21 -2.62 -8.12 -4.48
CA MET A 21 -2.77 -9.47 -3.93
C MET A 21 -2.91 -9.40 -2.40
N TRP A 22 -4.07 -9.79 -1.88
CA TRP A 22 -4.33 -9.83 -0.45
C TRP A 22 -3.30 -10.68 0.31
N GLY A 23 -2.70 -10.10 1.35
CA GLY A 23 -1.73 -10.77 2.22
C GLY A 23 -0.29 -10.74 1.71
N THR A 24 0.06 -9.76 0.86
CA THR A 24 1.40 -9.62 0.28
C THR A 24 1.97 -8.22 0.51
N PHE A 25 3.30 -8.12 0.55
CA PHE A 25 4.05 -6.89 0.85
C PHE A 25 5.24 -6.70 -0.11
N GLY A 26 5.00 -6.91 -1.40
CA GLY A 26 5.97 -6.66 -2.47
C GLY A 26 6.62 -7.90 -3.05
N ALA A 27 5.95 -9.06 -3.01
CA ALA A 27 6.47 -10.30 -3.57
C ALA A 27 6.45 -10.29 -5.11
N PRO A 28 7.48 -10.79 -5.80
CA PRO A 28 7.38 -11.07 -7.23
C PRO A 28 6.22 -12.05 -7.51
N VAL A 29 5.44 -11.78 -8.54
CA VAL A 29 4.32 -12.66 -8.93
C VAL A 29 4.86 -13.96 -9.51
N THR A 30 4.66 -15.05 -8.79
CA THR A 30 5.11 -16.42 -9.12
C THR A 30 3.98 -17.43 -8.90
N PRO A 31 4.04 -18.64 -9.50
CA PRO A 31 3.08 -19.70 -9.19
C PRO A 31 3.00 -19.99 -7.68
N LYS A 32 4.16 -20.01 -7.02
CA LYS A 32 4.28 -20.29 -5.58
C LYS A 32 3.46 -19.30 -4.74
N ILE A 33 3.67 -17.99 -4.93
CA ILE A 33 2.96 -17.00 -4.11
C ILE A 33 1.45 -16.98 -4.41
N ILE A 34 1.04 -17.24 -5.66
CA ILE A 34 -0.39 -17.33 -6.03
C ILE A 34 -1.04 -18.51 -5.31
N GLU A 35 -0.44 -19.69 -5.33
CA GLU A 35 -1.01 -20.88 -4.68
C GLU A 35 -0.97 -20.79 -3.15
N GLU A 36 0.11 -20.26 -2.56
CA GLU A 36 0.19 -20.01 -1.12
C GLU A 36 -0.94 -19.10 -0.64
N LYS A 37 -1.18 -17.98 -1.35
CA LYS A 37 -2.23 -17.03 -0.97
C LYS A 37 -3.63 -17.55 -1.28
N ALA A 38 -3.79 -18.34 -2.34
CA ALA A 38 -5.06 -19.00 -2.64
C ALA A 38 -5.45 -20.05 -1.59
N ALA A 39 -4.48 -20.79 -1.06
CA ALA A 39 -4.72 -21.70 0.06
C ALA A 39 -5.05 -20.93 1.35
N GLN A 40 -4.40 -19.78 1.59
CA GLN A 40 -4.62 -18.96 2.77
C GLN A 40 -5.97 -18.22 2.75
N TYR A 41 -6.40 -17.72 1.59
CA TYR A 41 -7.60 -16.89 1.42
C TYR A 41 -8.45 -17.34 0.22
N PRO A 42 -9.01 -18.56 0.23
CA PRO A 42 -9.65 -19.18 -0.93
C PRO A 42 -10.86 -18.38 -1.46
N ALA A 43 -11.59 -17.68 -0.58
CA ALA A 43 -12.71 -16.83 -0.98
C ALA A 43 -12.28 -15.61 -1.81
N TRP A 44 -11.09 -15.07 -1.56
CA TRP A 44 -10.55 -13.93 -2.31
C TRP A 44 -9.96 -14.39 -3.66
N TYR A 45 -9.17 -15.46 -3.63
CA TYR A 45 -8.47 -15.98 -4.81
C TYR A 45 -9.33 -16.94 -5.62
N THR A 46 -10.43 -16.40 -6.14
CA THR A 46 -11.31 -17.09 -7.10
C THR A 46 -10.55 -17.51 -8.36
N LYS A 47 -11.13 -18.43 -9.14
CA LYS A 47 -10.57 -18.87 -10.43
C LYS A 47 -10.21 -17.68 -11.33
N LYS A 48 -11.09 -16.69 -11.45
CA LYS A 48 -10.87 -15.47 -12.26
C LYS A 48 -9.67 -14.66 -11.77
N VAL A 49 -9.54 -14.48 -10.46
CA VAL A 49 -8.41 -13.76 -9.85
C VAL A 49 -7.11 -14.51 -10.12
N LYS A 50 -7.08 -15.83 -9.89
CA LYS A 50 -5.91 -16.66 -10.16
C LYS A 50 -5.50 -16.61 -11.64
N GLU A 51 -6.45 -16.78 -12.56
CA GLU A 51 -6.19 -16.69 -14.01
C GLU A 51 -5.60 -15.34 -14.41
N HIS A 52 -6.06 -14.24 -13.81
CA HIS A 52 -5.44 -12.93 -14.03
C HIS A 52 -4.00 -12.88 -13.53
N LEU A 53 -3.73 -13.31 -12.29
CA LEU A 53 -2.39 -13.32 -11.71
C LEU A 53 -1.41 -14.21 -12.47
N TYR A 54 -1.87 -15.39 -12.94
CA TYR A 54 -1.06 -16.29 -13.75
C TYR A 54 -0.56 -15.64 -15.06
N ARG A 55 -1.32 -14.71 -15.65
CA ARG A 55 -0.89 -13.95 -16.85
C ARG A 55 0.19 -12.91 -16.58
N LEU A 56 0.50 -12.61 -15.32
CA LEU A 56 1.50 -11.62 -14.90
C LEU A 56 2.85 -12.25 -14.57
N ILE A 57 2.94 -13.57 -14.50
CA ILE A 57 4.18 -14.30 -14.24
C ILE A 57 5.21 -13.99 -15.33
N LYS A 58 6.48 -13.81 -14.93
CA LYS A 58 7.61 -13.42 -15.80
C LYS A 58 7.45 -12.05 -16.48
N LYS A 59 6.56 -11.19 -16.00
CA LYS A 59 6.40 -9.79 -16.47
C LYS A 59 6.87 -8.75 -15.45
N ASN A 60 7.73 -9.17 -14.51
CA ASN A 60 8.30 -8.32 -13.46
C ASN A 60 7.25 -7.59 -12.59
N TYR A 61 6.12 -8.24 -12.33
CA TYR A 61 5.10 -7.71 -11.42
C TYR A 61 5.47 -7.97 -9.96
N PHE A 62 5.24 -6.96 -9.11
CA PHE A 62 5.27 -7.06 -7.66
C PHE A 62 3.86 -7.00 -7.07
N ALA A 63 3.61 -7.86 -6.10
CA ALA A 63 2.32 -8.06 -5.46
C ALA A 63 2.28 -7.36 -4.10
N PHE A 64 1.32 -6.48 -3.91
CA PHE A 64 1.05 -5.79 -2.65
C PHE A 64 -0.43 -5.88 -2.29
N ASP A 65 -0.77 -5.81 -1.01
CA ASP A 65 -2.05 -5.26 -0.57
C ASP A 65 -1.88 -3.83 -0.02
N CYS A 66 -2.98 -3.20 0.43
CA CYS A 66 -2.96 -1.81 0.86
C CYS A 66 -1.97 -1.53 1.99
N VAL A 67 -2.07 -2.27 3.11
CA VAL A 67 -1.17 -2.13 4.25
C VAL A 67 0.21 -2.74 3.98
N GLY A 68 0.28 -3.72 3.09
CA GLY A 68 1.49 -4.39 2.63
C GLY A 68 2.39 -3.48 1.80
N LEU A 69 1.83 -2.52 1.06
CA LEU A 69 2.61 -1.44 0.43
C LEU A 69 3.38 -0.65 1.51
N ILE A 70 2.67 -0.15 2.52
CA ILE A 70 3.24 0.65 3.61
C ILE A 70 4.28 -0.17 4.40
N LYS A 71 3.92 -1.37 4.85
CA LYS A 71 4.81 -2.25 5.61
C LYS A 71 6.02 -2.67 4.77
N GLY A 72 5.83 -2.96 3.48
CA GLY A 72 6.90 -3.33 2.57
C GLY A 72 7.99 -2.26 2.54
N ILE A 73 7.61 -1.00 2.31
CA ILE A 73 8.54 0.14 2.33
C ILE A 73 9.25 0.24 3.69
N LEU A 74 8.49 0.21 4.77
CA LEU A 74 9.05 0.28 6.13
C LEU A 74 9.95 -0.92 6.49
N TRP A 75 9.76 -2.06 5.84
CA TRP A 75 10.56 -3.28 5.99
C TRP A 75 11.73 -3.37 5.00
N GLY A 76 12.01 -2.30 4.25
CA GLY A 76 13.18 -2.21 3.38
C GLY A 76 12.97 -2.76 1.96
N TRP A 77 11.73 -2.79 1.47
CA TRP A 77 11.45 -3.09 0.06
C TRP A 77 12.24 -2.15 -0.87
N HIS A 78 12.77 -2.70 -1.97
CA HIS A 78 13.54 -1.95 -2.97
C HIS A 78 13.44 -2.55 -4.38
N GLY A 79 12.39 -3.33 -4.66
CA GLY A 79 12.07 -3.76 -6.02
C GLY A 79 13.00 -4.78 -6.65
N ASP A 80 13.75 -5.58 -5.87
CA ASP A 80 14.61 -6.63 -6.42
C ASP A 80 13.78 -7.89 -6.79
N PRO A 81 13.61 -8.22 -8.08
CA PRO A 81 12.82 -9.37 -8.52
C PRO A 81 13.46 -10.72 -8.16
N GLY A 82 14.76 -10.74 -7.83
CA GLY A 82 15.50 -11.92 -7.38
C GLY A 82 15.38 -12.18 -5.88
N LYS A 83 14.74 -11.29 -5.11
CA LYS A 83 14.58 -11.42 -3.66
C LYS A 83 13.15 -11.75 -3.27
N PRO A 84 12.95 -12.56 -2.21
CA PRO A 84 11.64 -12.65 -1.56
C PRO A 84 11.13 -11.25 -1.21
N HIS A 85 9.86 -11.00 -1.47
CA HIS A 85 9.22 -9.73 -1.12
C HIS A 85 9.95 -8.49 -1.65
N GLY A 86 10.59 -8.57 -2.84
CA GLY A 86 11.27 -7.42 -3.43
C GLY A 86 12.39 -6.85 -2.56
N GLY A 87 12.93 -7.67 -1.65
CA GLY A 87 13.96 -7.30 -0.69
C GLY A 87 13.45 -6.93 0.71
N ALA A 88 12.13 -6.77 0.89
CA ALA A 88 11.55 -6.50 2.21
C ALA A 88 11.77 -7.67 3.17
N ARG A 89 12.15 -7.37 4.42
CA ARG A 89 12.36 -8.38 5.46
C ARG A 89 11.23 -8.30 6.48
N TYR A 90 10.52 -9.41 6.67
CA TYR A 90 9.38 -9.49 7.59
C TYR A 90 9.72 -8.96 8.99
N LYS A 91 8.93 -8.00 9.49
CA LYS A 91 9.13 -7.31 10.79
C LYS A 91 10.49 -6.62 10.96
N ALA A 92 11.16 -6.25 9.87
CA ALA A 92 12.38 -5.46 9.96
C ALA A 92 12.11 -4.06 10.52
N ASN A 93 13.18 -3.39 10.96
CA ASN A 93 13.16 -2.03 11.50
C ASN A 93 12.23 -1.85 12.71
N GLY A 94 11.92 -2.92 13.45
CA GLY A 94 11.04 -2.89 14.61
C GLY A 94 9.56 -2.70 14.27
N ILE A 95 9.19 -2.81 12.99
CA ILE A 95 7.83 -2.50 12.52
C ILE A 95 6.94 -3.74 12.63
N PRO A 96 5.86 -3.70 13.42
CA PRO A 96 4.99 -4.85 13.62
C PRO A 96 4.17 -5.18 12.36
N ASP A 97 3.71 -6.43 12.29
CA ASP A 97 2.78 -6.86 11.26
C ASP A 97 1.34 -6.55 11.70
N LEU A 98 0.77 -5.50 11.12
CA LEU A 98 -0.57 -5.00 11.44
C LEU A 98 -1.49 -5.10 10.21
N SER A 99 -2.79 -5.30 10.47
CA SER A 99 -3.84 -5.11 9.46
C SER A 99 -4.03 -3.61 9.17
N ALA A 100 -4.82 -3.27 8.15
CA ALA A 100 -5.22 -1.89 7.87
C ALA A 100 -5.82 -1.20 9.10
N ASP A 101 -6.77 -1.87 9.77
CA ASP A 101 -7.45 -1.38 10.98
C ASP A 101 -6.49 -1.30 12.18
N GLY A 102 -5.60 -2.30 12.31
CA GLY A 102 -4.57 -2.30 13.34
C GLY A 102 -3.55 -1.18 13.16
N LEU A 103 -3.22 -0.82 11.92
CA LEU A 103 -2.28 0.25 11.61
C LEU A 103 -2.87 1.61 12.00
N ILE A 104 -4.07 1.94 11.53
CA ILE A 104 -4.69 3.24 11.83
C ILE A 104 -4.93 3.41 13.35
N ALA A 105 -5.22 2.33 14.08
CA ALA A 105 -5.36 2.38 15.54
C ALA A 105 -4.07 2.80 16.27
N ARG A 106 -2.89 2.65 15.64
CA ARG A 106 -1.60 3.12 16.16
C ARG A 106 -1.28 4.56 15.78
N CYS A 107 -2.07 5.18 14.90
CA CYS A 107 -1.78 6.48 14.32
C CYS A 107 -2.45 7.66 15.04
N ASN A 108 -3.00 7.43 16.25
CA ASN A 108 -3.83 8.40 16.99
C ASN A 108 -4.87 9.10 16.08
N PRO A 109 -5.84 8.33 15.54
CA PRO A 109 -6.58 8.76 14.38
C PRO A 109 -7.54 9.92 14.65
N SER A 110 -7.63 10.83 13.68
CA SER A 110 -8.59 11.93 13.62
C SER A 110 -9.63 11.69 12.51
N THR A 111 -10.82 12.26 12.68
CA THR A 111 -11.83 12.38 11.62
C THR A 111 -11.89 13.79 11.03
N ASP A 112 -11.10 14.73 11.56
CA ASP A 112 -10.99 16.10 11.08
C ASP A 112 -9.82 16.24 10.11
N PHE A 113 -10.15 16.23 8.81
CA PHE A 113 -9.18 16.29 7.71
C PHE A 113 -8.61 17.70 7.44
N SER A 114 -9.03 18.73 8.18
CA SER A 114 -8.52 20.10 7.99
C SER A 114 -7.02 20.26 8.31
N HIS A 115 -6.45 19.29 9.04
CA HIS A 115 -5.05 19.25 9.42
C HIS A 115 -4.28 18.07 8.83
N LEU A 116 -4.80 17.43 7.78
CA LEU A 116 -4.13 16.33 7.10
C LEU A 116 -2.82 16.82 6.45
N VAL A 117 -1.70 16.18 6.77
CA VAL A 117 -0.37 16.49 6.19
C VAL A 117 0.21 15.29 5.43
N PRO A 118 1.09 15.53 4.43
CA PRO A 118 1.73 14.46 3.67
C PRO A 118 2.36 13.39 4.57
N GLY A 119 2.34 12.13 4.13
CA GLY A 119 2.87 10.98 4.86
C GLY A 119 1.94 10.42 5.95
N GLU A 120 0.81 11.08 6.24
CA GLU A 120 -0.20 10.49 7.12
C GLU A 120 -0.95 9.34 6.44
N ILE A 121 -1.32 8.35 7.26
CA ILE A 121 -2.17 7.26 6.83
C ILE A 121 -3.58 7.79 6.71
N VAL A 122 -4.24 7.53 5.59
CA VAL A 122 -5.69 7.70 5.43
C VAL A 122 -6.35 6.32 5.43
N TRP A 123 -7.53 6.21 6.04
CA TRP A 123 -8.18 4.93 6.31
C TRP A 123 -9.69 4.98 6.11
N LEU A 124 -10.22 3.87 5.61
CA LEU A 124 -11.62 3.46 5.73
C LEU A 124 -11.65 1.98 6.10
N SER A 125 -12.81 1.44 6.51
CA SER A 125 -12.91 0.06 7.00
C SER A 125 -12.18 -0.97 6.12
N GLY A 126 -11.11 -1.57 6.66
CA GLY A 126 -10.31 -2.58 5.97
C GLY A 126 -9.34 -2.08 4.90
N HIS A 127 -9.16 -0.76 4.72
CA HIS A 127 -8.31 -0.21 3.66
C HIS A 127 -7.52 1.03 4.09
N VAL A 128 -6.28 1.14 3.63
CA VAL A 128 -5.39 2.28 3.91
C VAL A 128 -4.72 2.81 2.64
N GLY A 129 -4.37 4.09 2.68
CA GLY A 129 -3.45 4.74 1.76
C GLY A 129 -2.54 5.71 2.52
N VAL A 130 -1.66 6.38 1.80
CA VAL A 130 -0.80 7.43 2.35
C VAL A 130 -1.09 8.73 1.61
N TYR A 131 -1.43 9.78 2.36
CA TYR A 131 -1.63 11.10 1.78
C TYR A 131 -0.31 11.67 1.28
N LEU A 132 -0.28 12.17 0.05
CA LEU A 132 0.90 12.73 -0.60
C LEU A 132 0.99 14.26 -0.49
N GLY A 133 -0.10 14.92 -0.10
CA GLY A 133 -0.27 16.36 -0.33
C GLY A 133 -1.18 16.64 -1.52
N ASP A 134 -1.58 17.89 -1.68
CA ASP A 134 -2.35 18.40 -2.82
C ASP A 134 -3.59 17.57 -3.18
N GLY A 135 -4.26 17.02 -2.17
CA GLY A 135 -5.46 16.21 -2.37
C GLY A 135 -5.20 14.83 -2.99
N GLN A 136 -3.95 14.33 -2.97
CA GLN A 136 -3.57 13.05 -3.56
C GLN A 136 -3.23 12.00 -2.50
N VAL A 137 -3.54 10.74 -2.81
CA VAL A 137 -3.21 9.58 -1.98
C VAL A 137 -2.58 8.50 -2.85
N ILE A 138 -1.50 7.90 -2.36
CA ILE A 138 -1.02 6.64 -2.93
C ILE A 138 -1.62 5.45 -2.17
N GLU A 139 -2.19 4.51 -2.92
CA GLU A 139 -2.83 3.32 -2.37
C GLU A 139 -2.59 2.10 -3.26
N CYS A 140 -2.65 0.90 -2.67
CA CYS A 140 -2.73 -0.34 -3.43
C CYS A 140 -4.14 -0.93 -3.32
N THR A 141 -4.86 -1.02 -4.43
CA THR A 141 -6.27 -1.47 -4.43
C THR A 141 -6.60 -2.24 -5.71
N PRO A 142 -7.51 -3.24 -5.66
CA PRO A 142 -8.00 -3.91 -6.87
C PRO A 142 -8.89 -3.00 -7.73
N ALA A 143 -9.39 -1.89 -7.18
CA ALA A 143 -10.17 -0.92 -7.94
C ALA A 143 -9.30 -0.19 -8.97
N TRP A 144 -9.93 0.18 -10.08
CA TRP A 144 -9.35 0.92 -11.19
C TRP A 144 -8.16 0.23 -11.85
N GLN A 145 -6.92 0.53 -11.43
CA GLN A 145 -5.70 -0.01 -12.07
C GLN A 145 -5.27 -1.38 -11.55
N ASN A 146 -5.89 -1.88 -10.47
CA ASN A 146 -5.53 -3.14 -9.83
C ASN A 146 -4.04 -3.23 -9.45
N GLY A 147 -3.61 -2.40 -8.51
CA GLY A 147 -2.21 -2.26 -8.12
C GLY A 147 -1.97 -0.97 -7.34
N VAL A 148 -0.70 -0.57 -7.23
CA VAL A 148 -0.30 0.71 -6.63
C VAL A 148 -0.62 1.84 -7.60
N GLN A 149 -1.26 2.89 -7.09
CA GLN A 149 -1.73 4.01 -7.89
C GLN A 149 -1.95 5.26 -7.03
N ILE A 150 -1.95 6.42 -7.68
CA ILE A 150 -2.36 7.68 -7.08
C ILE A 150 -3.86 7.91 -7.36
N THR A 151 -4.60 8.29 -6.33
CA THR A 151 -6.03 8.62 -6.35
C THR A 151 -6.27 9.96 -5.67
N SER A 152 -7.40 10.60 -5.97
CA SER A 152 -7.82 11.82 -5.27
C SER A 152 -8.45 11.52 -3.91
N CYS A 153 -7.99 12.25 -2.91
CA CYS A 153 -8.57 12.34 -1.57
C CYS A 153 -9.73 13.33 -1.59
N LEU A 154 -10.96 12.82 -1.59
CA LEU A 154 -12.16 13.64 -1.63
C LEU A 154 -12.39 14.46 -0.35
N ASN A 155 -11.64 14.18 0.71
CA ASN A 155 -11.69 14.94 1.96
C ASN A 155 -11.02 16.32 1.86
N VAL A 156 -10.14 16.52 0.86
CA VAL A 156 -9.37 17.74 0.68
C VAL A 156 -9.72 18.36 -0.68
N PRO A 157 -10.36 19.53 -0.71
CA PRO A 157 -10.61 20.26 -1.96
C PRO A 157 -9.30 20.59 -2.67
N HIS A 158 -9.22 20.31 -3.97
CA HIS A 158 -8.07 20.63 -4.83
C HIS A 158 -8.51 20.71 -6.29
N ASP A 159 -7.84 21.54 -7.09
CA ASP A 159 -8.23 21.79 -8.48
C ASP A 159 -7.88 20.61 -9.43
N ASN A 160 -6.91 19.78 -9.04
CA ASN A 160 -6.38 18.69 -9.88
C ASN A 160 -7.01 17.33 -9.54
N GLN A 161 -8.33 17.29 -9.44
CA GLN A 161 -9.05 16.06 -9.09
C GLN A 161 -8.90 15.00 -10.18
N LEU A 162 -8.39 13.83 -9.79
CA LEU A 162 -8.29 12.64 -10.63
C LEU A 162 -9.65 11.93 -10.69
N GLU A 163 -9.91 11.25 -11.82
CA GLU A 163 -11.11 10.42 -11.99
C GLU A 163 -11.23 9.34 -10.91
N LYS A 164 -10.09 8.76 -10.51
CA LYS A 164 -10.00 7.74 -9.47
C LYS A 164 -9.94 8.45 -8.13
N ALA A 165 -11.03 8.42 -7.38
CA ALA A 165 -11.16 9.19 -6.15
C ALA A 165 -11.94 8.43 -5.07
N ARG A 166 -11.71 8.82 -3.81
CA ARG A 166 -12.29 8.17 -2.64
C ARG A 166 -12.39 9.12 -1.45
N LEU A 167 -13.46 8.97 -0.66
CA LEU A 167 -13.57 9.55 0.68
C LEU A 167 -12.97 8.58 1.72
N TRP A 168 -12.17 9.14 2.61
CA TRP A 168 -11.58 8.45 3.74
C TRP A 168 -12.31 8.84 5.03
N THR A 169 -12.32 7.93 6.00
CA THR A 169 -13.07 8.11 7.25
C THR A 169 -12.18 8.64 8.38
N LYS A 170 -10.90 8.23 8.39
CA LYS A 170 -9.92 8.65 9.39
C LYS A 170 -8.58 8.93 8.74
N HIS A 171 -7.76 9.70 9.42
CA HIS A 171 -6.33 9.80 9.11
C HIS A 171 -5.50 9.84 10.40
N GLY A 172 -4.19 9.66 10.29
CA GLY A 172 -3.30 9.83 11.42
C GLY A 172 -1.82 9.65 11.08
N LYS A 173 -0.98 10.15 11.99
CA LYS A 173 0.48 10.09 11.85
C LYS A 173 0.99 8.69 12.09
N LEU A 174 1.79 8.20 11.15
CA LEU A 174 2.46 6.91 11.28
C LEU A 174 3.54 7.02 12.37
N PRO A 175 3.45 6.29 13.50
CA PRO A 175 4.34 6.48 14.65
C PRO A 175 5.76 5.90 14.43
N TYR A 176 6.02 5.38 13.24
CA TYR A 176 7.26 4.71 12.87
C TYR A 176 8.18 5.57 12.00
N LEU A 177 7.75 6.79 11.69
CA LEU A 177 8.53 7.76 10.95
C LEU A 177 9.21 8.70 11.94
N GLU A 178 10.45 9.06 11.65
CA GLU A 178 11.16 10.09 12.41
C GLU A 178 10.61 11.46 12.02
N ASP A 179 10.27 12.28 13.02
CA ASP A 179 10.09 13.71 12.81
C ASP A 179 11.48 14.34 12.64
N LYS A 180 11.63 15.24 11.67
CA LYS A 180 12.83 16.09 11.61
C LYS A 180 12.85 16.92 12.90
N GLY A 181 13.85 16.67 13.74
CA GLY A 181 14.15 17.49 14.92
C GLY A 181 14.61 18.88 14.53
#